data_AF-A0A7Y2U8H1-F1
#
_entry.id   AF-A0A7Y2U8H1-F1
#
_cell.length_a   1.000
_cell.length_b   1.000
_cell.length_c   1.000
_cell.angle_alpha   90.00
_cell.angle_beta   90.00
_cell.angle_gamma   90.00
#
_symmetry.space_group_name_H-M   'P 1'
#
loop_
_entity.id
_entity.type
_entity.pdbx_description
1 polymer ?
#
loop_
_entity_poly.entity_id
_entity_poly.type
_entity_poly.pdbx_seq_one_letter_code
_entity_poly.pdbx_strand_id
1 'polypeptide(L)'
;YKSYNIKAPRTLKKKDGKFWSLYGAYPRQGGYELRPGFEGVAVSMDGLRWKRAQDKPILSIHQEDCGEWEQSCIYQPWLVEYNGRYYNFYNAANGNIEQTGLAFSHDLRNWKRHANNPVIPVGPEGSYNQKFSADPKVFRDGDHWVSFFFGVGKGGAHIMAAFSRDLVHWTVNPEPLYKAGGNPSGLDKKYAHKISLVWNPANETYYLFYNAVGNKGRGIGLITSKPLAQ
;
A
#
# COMPACT_ATOMS: atom_id res chain seq x y z
N TYR A 1 3.77 9.95 -10.79
CA TYR A 1 2.54 10.09 -11.58
C TYR A 1 2.34 11.54 -12.00
N LYS A 2 1.65 11.82 -13.12
CA LYS A 2 1.30 13.23 -13.49
C LYS A 2 0.26 13.85 -12.55
N SER A 3 -0.63 13.01 -12.01
CA SER A 3 -1.64 13.39 -11.02
C SER A 3 -1.91 12.19 -10.12
N TYR A 4 -2.20 12.46 -8.84
CA TYR A 4 -2.68 11.46 -7.89
C TYR A 4 -4.20 11.37 -7.82
N ASN A 5 -4.93 12.18 -8.61
CA ASN A 5 -6.40 12.09 -8.70
C ASN A 5 -6.82 10.64 -8.96
N ILE A 6 -7.83 10.12 -8.28
CA ILE A 6 -8.26 8.72 -8.35
C ILE A 6 -8.64 8.26 -9.77
N LYS A 7 -9.07 9.18 -10.64
CA LYS A 7 -9.37 8.92 -12.06
C LYS A 7 -8.18 9.13 -13.00
N ALA A 8 -7.04 9.64 -12.52
CA ALA A 8 -5.88 9.89 -13.37
C ALA A 8 -5.22 8.57 -13.82
N PRO A 9 -4.70 8.50 -15.06
CA PRO A 9 -4.02 7.31 -15.55
C PRO A 9 -2.76 7.02 -14.74
N ARG A 10 -2.55 5.75 -14.38
CA ARG A 10 -1.40 5.26 -13.59
C ARG A 10 -0.14 5.13 -14.46
N THR A 11 0.32 6.25 -15.02
CA THR A 11 1.50 6.31 -15.88
C THR A 11 2.78 6.56 -15.09
N LEU A 12 3.87 5.89 -15.47
CA LEU A 12 5.20 6.17 -14.93
C LEU A 12 5.59 7.62 -15.20
N LYS A 13 6.20 8.27 -14.19
CA LYS A 13 6.71 9.64 -14.29
C LYS A 13 8.24 9.61 -14.35
N LYS A 14 8.83 10.32 -15.32
CA LYS A 14 10.27 10.60 -15.32
C LYS A 14 10.59 11.77 -14.39
N LYS A 15 11.71 11.67 -13.67
CA LYS A 15 12.38 12.72 -12.93
C LYS A 15 13.85 12.70 -13.33
N ASP A 16 14.37 13.84 -13.78
CA ASP A 16 15.77 13.99 -14.24
C ASP A 16 16.15 12.93 -15.30
N GLY A 17 15.24 12.73 -16.27
CA GLY A 17 15.41 11.76 -17.36
C GLY A 17 15.21 10.29 -16.99
N LYS A 18 14.92 9.97 -15.72
CA LYS A 18 14.87 8.60 -15.18
C LYS A 18 13.52 8.26 -14.56
N PHE A 19 13.13 7.00 -14.61
CA PHE A 19 12.03 6.46 -13.81
C PHE A 19 12.57 5.96 -12.46
N TRP A 20 11.74 6.07 -11.44
CA TRP A 20 12.07 5.69 -10.06
C TRP A 20 10.95 4.82 -9.49
N SER A 21 11.31 3.82 -8.68
CA SER A 21 10.38 2.98 -7.95
C SER A 21 10.96 2.65 -6.59
N LEU A 22 10.11 2.62 -5.58
CA LEU A 22 10.43 1.98 -4.30
C LEU A 22 10.09 0.48 -4.43
N TYR A 23 10.74 -0.36 -3.64
CA TYR A 23 10.45 -1.79 -3.59
C TYR A 23 10.70 -2.38 -2.20
N GLY A 24 9.88 -3.35 -1.80
CA GLY A 24 10.14 -4.18 -0.63
C GLY A 24 11.22 -5.24 -0.93
N ALA A 25 12.06 -5.55 0.04
CA ALA A 25 13.20 -6.45 -0.08
C ALA A 25 13.26 -7.40 1.12
N TYR A 26 13.27 -8.72 0.85
CA TYR A 26 13.32 -9.76 1.87
C TYR A 26 14.61 -10.57 1.68
N PRO A 27 15.65 -10.31 2.49
CA PRO A 27 17.01 -10.80 2.26
C PRO A 27 17.19 -12.29 2.57
N ARG A 28 16.28 -12.88 3.34
CA ARG A 28 16.37 -14.28 3.77
C ARG A 28 15.71 -15.19 2.75
N GLN A 29 16.45 -16.20 2.30
CA GLN A 29 15.97 -17.22 1.38
C GLN A 29 15.31 -18.39 2.13
N GLY A 30 14.54 -19.20 1.40
CA GLY A 30 13.97 -20.45 1.92
C GLY A 30 12.57 -20.33 2.51
N GLY A 31 11.88 -19.20 2.34
CA GLY A 31 10.51 -19.03 2.84
C GLY A 31 9.75 -17.84 2.25
N TYR A 32 8.49 -17.73 2.63
CA TYR A 32 7.58 -16.67 2.18
C TYR A 32 7.75 -15.42 3.06
N GLU A 33 8.25 -14.32 2.47
CA GLU A 33 8.43 -13.02 3.14
C GLU A 33 9.13 -13.12 4.52
N LEU A 34 10.23 -13.88 4.57
CA LEU A 34 10.98 -14.09 5.82
C LEU A 34 11.46 -12.75 6.40
N ARG A 35 11.08 -12.50 7.65
CA ARG A 35 11.45 -11.28 8.39
C ARG A 35 12.95 -11.27 8.75
N PRO A 36 13.58 -10.08 8.85
CA PRO A 36 13.00 -8.77 8.56
C PRO A 36 12.97 -8.46 7.05
N GLY A 37 11.91 -7.82 6.60
CA GLY A 37 11.87 -7.11 5.32
C GLY A 37 12.38 -5.68 5.46
N PHE A 38 12.79 -5.11 4.33
CA PHE A 38 13.33 -3.76 4.17
C PHE A 38 12.74 -3.11 2.93
N GLU A 39 13.07 -1.84 2.69
CA GLU A 39 12.75 -1.18 1.43
C GLU A 39 14.01 -0.66 0.73
N GLY A 40 13.97 -0.67 -0.60
CA GLY A 40 14.99 -0.09 -1.46
C GLY A 40 14.40 0.84 -2.51
N VAL A 41 15.30 1.48 -3.26
CA VAL A 41 14.96 2.36 -4.38
C VAL A 41 15.63 1.85 -5.66
N ALA A 42 14.86 1.80 -6.74
CA ALA A 42 15.29 1.38 -8.06
C ALA A 42 15.13 2.51 -9.07
N VAL A 43 15.97 2.47 -10.10
CA VAL A 43 16.00 3.44 -11.19
C VAL A 43 16.00 2.73 -12.54
N SER A 44 15.34 3.33 -13.53
CA SER A 44 15.26 2.83 -14.90
C SER A 44 15.32 3.97 -15.92
N MET A 45 15.89 3.70 -17.09
CA MET A 45 15.91 4.65 -18.22
C MET A 45 14.73 4.45 -19.17
N ASP A 46 14.26 3.20 -19.30
CA ASP A 46 13.24 2.75 -20.26
C ASP A 46 11.91 2.37 -19.58
N GLY A 47 11.87 2.29 -18.25
CA GLY A 47 10.71 1.87 -17.47
C GLY A 47 10.50 0.35 -17.43
N LEU A 48 11.38 -0.42 -18.10
CA LEU A 48 11.28 -1.87 -18.26
C LEU A 48 12.42 -2.59 -17.53
N ARG A 49 13.65 -2.07 -17.65
CA ARG A 49 14.84 -2.61 -16.99
C ARG A 49 15.19 -1.75 -15.79
N TRP A 50 15.20 -2.38 -14.63
CA TRP A 50 15.40 -1.70 -13.35
C TRP A 50 16.68 -2.16 -12.69
N LYS A 51 17.40 -1.23 -12.07
CA LYS A 51 18.55 -1.52 -11.20
C LYS A 51 18.39 -0.79 -9.88
N ARG A 52 19.04 -1.29 -8.83
CA ARG A 52 19.12 -0.57 -7.55
C ARG A 52 19.73 0.81 -7.78
N ALA A 53 19.09 1.85 -7.25
CA ALA A 53 19.61 3.21 -7.34
C ALA A 53 20.68 3.48 -6.28
N GLN A 54 20.69 2.70 -5.19
CA GLN A 54 21.74 2.62 -4.17
C GLN A 54 21.70 1.23 -3.50
N ASP A 55 22.81 0.80 -2.89
CA ASP A 55 22.89 -0.51 -2.22
C ASP A 55 22.31 -0.51 -0.81
N LYS A 56 22.40 0.63 -0.10
CA LYS A 56 21.83 0.77 1.25
C LYS A 56 20.28 0.82 1.19
N PRO A 57 19.56 0.13 2.08
CA PRO A 57 18.10 0.22 2.14
C PRO A 57 17.67 1.66 2.43
N ILE A 58 16.51 2.06 1.90
CA ILE A 58 15.90 3.37 2.21
C ILE A 58 15.21 3.35 3.57
N LEU A 59 14.59 2.22 3.93
CA LEU A 59 14.02 1.96 5.25
C LEU A 59 14.46 0.57 5.73
N SER A 60 14.94 0.50 6.97
CA SER A 60 15.36 -0.73 7.64
C SER A 60 15.09 -0.67 9.15
N ILE A 61 14.86 -1.83 9.76
CA ILE A 61 14.74 -1.97 11.22
C ILE A 61 16.06 -1.71 11.96
N HIS A 62 17.17 -1.55 11.23
CA HIS A 62 18.50 -1.29 11.79
C HIS A 62 18.90 0.19 11.70
N GLN A 63 18.02 1.07 11.23
CA GLN A 63 18.26 2.52 11.23
C GLN A 63 18.00 3.11 12.62
N GLU A 64 18.73 4.17 12.96
CA GLU A 64 18.66 4.83 14.27
C GLU A 64 17.28 5.40 14.59
N ASP A 65 16.53 5.84 13.58
CA ASP A 65 15.19 6.40 13.73
C ASP A 65 14.07 5.34 13.66
N CYS A 66 14.40 4.04 13.70
CA CYS A 66 13.41 2.96 13.73
C CYS A 66 12.56 3.01 15.00
N GLY A 67 11.24 3.09 14.83
CA GLY A 67 10.30 3.07 15.96
C GLY A 67 10.00 1.66 16.48
N GLU A 68 9.52 1.56 17.72
CA GLU A 68 9.11 0.28 18.32
C GLU A 68 8.03 -0.45 17.51
N TRP A 69 7.12 0.29 16.86
CA TRP A 69 5.98 -0.26 16.13
C TRP A 69 6.36 -1.01 14.83
N GLU A 70 7.59 -0.81 14.32
CA GLU A 70 8.07 -1.35 13.03
C GLU A 70 9.28 -2.29 13.18
N GLN A 71 9.73 -2.55 14.41
CA GLN A 71 10.99 -3.23 14.72
C GLN A 71 11.09 -4.68 14.24
N SER A 72 9.98 -5.33 13.89
CA SER A 72 9.99 -6.74 13.45
C SER A 72 10.17 -6.89 11.93
N CYS A 73 9.60 -5.99 11.13
CA CYS A 73 9.63 -6.09 9.66
C CYS A 73 9.08 -4.83 9.00
N ILE A 74 9.69 -4.40 7.90
CA ILE A 74 9.15 -3.36 7.00
C ILE A 74 8.66 -4.05 5.72
N TYR A 75 7.50 -3.65 5.21
CA TYR A 75 6.84 -4.28 4.06
C TYR A 75 6.85 -3.38 2.81
N GLN A 76 5.70 -3.22 2.13
CA GLN A 76 5.64 -2.65 0.80
C GLN A 76 5.48 -1.13 0.85
N PRO A 77 6.24 -0.39 0.02
CA PRO A 77 6.13 1.06 -0.09
C PRO A 77 4.99 1.50 -1.01
N TRP A 78 4.47 2.69 -0.77
CA TRP A 78 3.61 3.43 -1.70
C TRP A 78 4.06 4.89 -1.81
N LEU A 79 4.56 5.24 -3.00
CA LEU A 79 5.17 6.54 -3.27
C LEU A 79 4.15 7.60 -3.72
N VAL A 80 3.97 8.64 -2.92
CA VAL A 80 3.22 9.85 -3.25
C VAL A 80 4.17 11.06 -3.35
N GLU A 81 3.96 11.91 -4.35
CA GLU A 81 4.65 13.19 -4.51
C GLU A 81 3.61 14.30 -4.40
N TYR A 82 3.79 15.19 -3.44
CA TYR A 82 2.87 16.29 -3.17
C TYR A 82 3.64 17.50 -2.64
N ASN A 83 3.35 18.69 -3.17
CA ASN A 83 3.95 19.96 -2.78
C ASN A 83 5.50 19.92 -2.65
N GLY A 84 6.18 19.33 -3.65
CA GLY A 84 7.65 19.27 -3.68
C GLY A 84 8.29 18.28 -2.71
N ARG A 85 7.50 17.38 -2.10
CA ARG A 85 7.96 16.36 -1.17
C ARG A 85 7.48 14.97 -1.58
N TYR A 86 8.30 13.97 -1.31
CA TYR A 86 7.96 12.56 -1.46
C TYR A 86 7.51 11.98 -0.12
N TYR A 87 6.47 11.17 -0.19
CA TYR A 87 5.80 10.49 0.90
C TYR A 87 5.87 8.99 0.56
N ASN A 88 6.41 8.21 1.48
CA ASN A 88 6.35 6.76 1.41
C ASN A 88 5.40 6.27 2.48
N PHE A 89 4.21 5.85 2.06
CA PHE A 89 3.29 5.13 2.93
C PHE A 89 3.68 3.66 2.91
N TYR A 90 4.03 3.13 4.07
CA TYR A 90 4.50 1.75 4.19
C TYR A 90 3.83 1.10 5.39
N ASN A 91 3.62 -0.21 5.33
CA ASN A 91 3.27 -0.96 6.53
C ASN A 91 4.49 -1.65 7.13
N ALA A 92 4.48 -1.78 8.45
CA ALA A 92 5.52 -2.46 9.20
C ALA A 92 4.94 -3.18 10.42
N ALA A 93 5.70 -4.10 10.98
CA ALA A 93 5.27 -4.98 12.06
C ALA A 93 6.04 -4.75 13.37
N ASN A 94 5.31 -4.92 14.47
CA ASN A 94 5.86 -5.32 15.76
C ASN A 94 5.12 -6.58 16.23
N GLY A 95 5.82 -7.71 16.26
CA GLY A 95 5.21 -9.01 16.52
C GLY A 95 4.11 -9.34 15.49
N ASN A 96 2.87 -9.52 15.97
CA ASN A 96 1.72 -9.90 15.14
C ASN A 96 0.82 -8.72 14.76
N ILE A 97 1.26 -7.49 15.03
CA ILE A 97 0.54 -6.27 14.69
C ILE A 97 1.23 -5.59 13.52
N GLU A 98 0.46 -5.24 12.49
CA GLU A 98 0.94 -4.48 11.33
C GLU A 98 0.17 -3.16 11.21
N GLN A 99 0.90 -2.06 11.04
CA GLN A 99 0.30 -0.72 10.96
C GLN A 99 0.91 0.03 9.79
N THR A 100 0.27 1.12 9.36
CA THR A 100 0.80 1.96 8.28
C THR A 100 1.49 3.18 8.87
N GLY A 101 2.76 3.34 8.55
CA GLY A 101 3.55 4.54 8.80
C GLY A 101 3.76 5.37 7.55
N LEU A 102 4.48 6.47 7.75
CA LEU A 102 4.84 7.43 6.74
C LEU A 102 6.32 7.82 6.89
N ALA A 103 7.04 7.93 5.78
CA ALA A 103 8.36 8.54 5.72
C ALA A 103 8.41 9.61 4.62
N PHE A 104 9.28 10.59 4.78
CA PHE A 104 9.43 11.71 3.86
C PHE A 104 10.80 11.72 3.19
N SER A 105 10.84 12.20 1.95
CA SER A 105 12.08 12.44 1.22
C SER A 105 11.94 13.66 0.30
N HIS A 106 13.07 14.28 -0.06
CA HIS A 106 13.15 15.30 -1.11
C HIS A 106 13.87 14.79 -2.38
N ASP A 107 14.48 13.60 -2.32
CA ASP A 107 15.39 13.09 -3.36
C ASP A 107 15.19 11.60 -3.73
N LEU A 108 14.21 10.92 -3.10
CA LEU A 108 13.90 9.50 -3.22
C LEU A 108 14.96 8.54 -2.65
N ARG A 109 16.04 9.06 -2.08
CA ARG A 109 17.20 8.28 -1.61
C ARG A 109 17.35 8.34 -0.10
N ASN A 110 17.20 9.54 0.45
CA ASN A 110 17.27 9.82 1.88
C ASN A 110 15.86 10.00 2.42
N TRP A 111 15.53 9.20 3.43
CA TRP A 111 14.19 9.12 4.00
C TRP A 111 14.24 9.38 5.49
N LYS A 112 13.26 10.12 6.01
CA LYS A 112 13.06 10.35 7.45
C LYS A 112 11.66 9.92 7.84
N ARG A 113 11.54 9.09 8.88
CA ARG A 113 10.25 8.65 9.40
C ARG A 113 9.45 9.83 9.98
N HIS A 114 8.14 9.77 9.86
CA HIS A 114 7.26 10.69 10.55
C HIS A 114 7.29 10.39 12.06
N ALA A 115 7.50 11.44 12.88
CA ALA A 115 7.74 11.29 14.31
C ALA A 115 6.57 10.64 15.07
N ASN A 116 5.35 10.84 14.59
CA ASN A 116 4.14 10.28 15.20
C ASN A 116 3.61 9.06 14.43
N ASN A 117 4.48 8.30 13.79
CA ASN A 117 4.08 7.01 13.22
C ASN A 117 3.56 6.06 14.32
N PRO A 118 2.60 5.17 14.00
CA PRO A 118 1.94 4.97 12.71
C PRO A 118 0.83 6.00 12.41
N VAL A 119 0.62 6.32 11.13
CA VAL A 119 -0.43 7.27 10.67
C VAL A 119 -1.78 6.62 10.39
N ILE A 120 -1.82 5.31 10.14
CA ILE A 120 -3.06 4.50 10.17
C ILE A 120 -2.79 3.32 11.12
N PRO A 121 -3.17 3.44 12.40
CA PRO A 121 -2.99 2.37 13.38
C PRO A 121 -3.98 1.22 13.16
N VAL A 122 -3.83 0.13 13.92
CA VAL A 122 -4.90 -0.88 14.04
C VAL A 122 -6.12 -0.29 14.74
N GLY A 123 -7.29 -0.84 14.43
CA GLY A 123 -8.54 -0.47 15.09
C GLY A 123 -8.71 -1.15 16.45
N PRO A 124 -9.76 -0.78 17.22
CA PRO A 124 -10.08 -1.46 18.48
C PRO A 124 -10.45 -2.94 18.25
N GLU A 125 -10.46 -3.71 19.33
CA GLU A 125 -10.90 -5.10 19.29
C GLU A 125 -12.31 -5.23 18.67
N GLY A 126 -12.49 -6.24 17.82
CA GLY A 126 -13.74 -6.45 17.07
C GLY A 126 -13.84 -5.61 15.79
N SER A 127 -12.90 -4.70 15.50
CA SER A 127 -12.85 -4.00 14.21
C SER A 127 -12.30 -4.90 13.08
N TYR A 128 -12.56 -4.49 11.83
CA TYR A 128 -12.05 -5.20 10.64
C TYR A 128 -10.54 -5.01 10.41
N ASN A 129 -9.90 -4.07 11.11
CA ASN A 129 -8.46 -3.83 11.11
C ASN A 129 -7.82 -3.98 12.51
N GLN A 130 -8.39 -4.82 13.39
CA GLN A 130 -7.89 -4.96 14.77
C GLN A 130 -6.45 -5.51 14.87
N LYS A 131 -5.95 -6.20 13.83
CA LYS A 131 -4.58 -6.74 13.81
C LYS A 131 -3.68 -6.02 12.80
N PHE A 132 -4.20 -5.72 11.62
CA PHE A 132 -3.41 -5.21 10.50
C PHE A 132 -4.11 -3.99 9.91
N SER A 133 -3.35 -2.93 9.63
CA SER A 133 -3.70 -1.82 8.74
C SER A 133 -2.57 -1.69 7.72
N ALA A 134 -2.68 -2.38 6.58
CA ALA A 134 -1.51 -2.70 5.74
C ALA A 134 -1.71 -2.46 4.24
N ASP A 135 -0.59 -2.40 3.51
CA ASP A 135 -0.48 -2.19 2.07
C ASP A 135 -1.27 -0.97 1.53
N PRO A 136 -1.07 0.23 2.10
CA PRO A 136 -1.82 1.44 1.74
C PRO A 136 -1.64 1.80 0.26
N LYS A 137 -2.72 2.28 -0.35
CA LYS A 137 -2.76 2.83 -1.72
C LYS A 137 -3.49 4.17 -1.68
N VAL A 138 -2.71 5.23 -1.73
CA VAL A 138 -3.17 6.61 -1.54
C VAL A 138 -3.45 7.31 -2.86
N PHE A 139 -4.65 7.88 -2.97
CA PHE A 139 -5.17 8.64 -4.11
C PHE A 139 -5.77 9.97 -3.63
N ARG A 140 -5.86 10.94 -4.53
CA ARG A 140 -6.58 12.19 -4.30
C ARG A 140 -7.99 12.08 -4.88
N ASP A 141 -9.01 12.43 -4.13
CA ASP A 141 -10.38 12.54 -4.64
C ASP A 141 -11.00 13.88 -4.23
N GLY A 142 -11.42 14.67 -5.21
CA GLY A 142 -11.97 16.02 -5.01
C GLY A 142 -11.13 16.90 -4.09
N ASP A 143 -11.55 17.02 -2.83
CA ASP A 143 -10.99 17.89 -1.78
C ASP A 143 -10.26 17.11 -0.64
N HIS A 144 -10.26 15.78 -0.66
CA HIS A 144 -9.55 14.92 0.29
C HIS A 144 -8.64 13.86 -0.37
N TRP A 145 -7.84 13.18 0.45
CA TRP A 145 -7.08 11.98 0.11
C TRP A 145 -7.84 10.75 0.58
N VAL A 146 -7.76 9.67 -0.19
CA VAL A 146 -8.26 8.35 0.18
C VAL A 146 -7.11 7.35 0.16
N SER A 147 -6.99 6.56 1.22
CA SER A 147 -6.11 5.40 1.30
C SER A 147 -6.97 4.14 1.24
N PHE A 148 -6.83 3.35 0.20
CA PHE A 148 -7.31 1.98 0.21
C PHE A 148 -6.22 1.09 0.81
N PHE A 149 -6.56 0.36 1.84
CA PHE A 149 -5.63 -0.54 2.55
C PHE A 149 -6.36 -1.84 2.86
N PHE A 150 -5.67 -2.84 3.40
CA PHE A 150 -6.37 -4.00 3.95
C PHE A 150 -6.30 -4.05 5.47
N GLY A 151 -7.46 -4.34 6.06
CA GLY A 151 -7.62 -4.61 7.47
C GLY A 151 -7.61 -6.12 7.74
N VAL A 152 -6.96 -6.57 8.83
CA VAL A 152 -7.14 -7.94 9.35
C VAL A 152 -7.92 -7.89 10.67
N GLY A 153 -9.05 -8.59 10.69
CA GLY A 153 -10.00 -8.64 11.80
C GLY A 153 -11.19 -9.53 11.46
N LYS A 154 -12.02 -9.87 12.45
CA LYS A 154 -13.21 -10.72 12.28
C LYS A 154 -13.00 -11.99 11.42
N GLY A 155 -11.83 -12.63 11.55
CA GLY A 155 -11.49 -13.87 10.85
C GLY A 155 -11.06 -13.72 9.38
N GLY A 156 -10.97 -12.50 8.84
CA GLY A 156 -10.62 -12.25 7.44
C GLY A 156 -9.61 -11.13 7.25
N ALA A 157 -9.30 -10.87 5.98
CA ALA A 157 -8.57 -9.70 5.51
C ALA A 157 -9.47 -8.99 4.51
N HIS A 158 -9.76 -7.72 4.75
CA HIS A 158 -10.82 -6.96 4.08
C HIS A 158 -10.24 -5.73 3.41
N ILE A 159 -10.82 -5.30 2.29
CA ILE A 159 -10.44 -4.06 1.63
C ILE A 159 -11.14 -2.92 2.39
N MET A 160 -10.36 -2.03 2.98
CA MET A 160 -10.81 -0.90 3.79
C MET A 160 -10.41 0.43 3.16
N ALA A 161 -11.01 1.51 3.65
CA ALA A 161 -10.72 2.87 3.21
C ALA A 161 -10.47 3.77 4.41
N ALA A 162 -9.54 4.71 4.27
CA ALA A 162 -9.32 5.81 5.21
C ALA A 162 -9.21 7.13 4.45
N PHE A 163 -9.55 8.24 5.10
CA PHE A 163 -9.63 9.56 4.48
C PHE A 163 -8.76 10.57 5.23
N SER A 164 -8.13 11.48 4.49
CA SER A 164 -7.27 12.53 5.07
C SER A 164 -7.38 13.83 4.30
N ARG A 165 -7.15 14.97 4.96
CA ARG A 165 -7.02 16.28 4.29
C ARG A 165 -5.57 16.64 3.99
N ASP A 166 -4.61 16.02 4.68
CA ASP A 166 -3.23 16.50 4.77
C ASP A 166 -2.16 15.41 4.62
N LEU A 167 -2.55 14.18 4.27
CA LEU A 167 -1.70 12.98 4.14
C LEU A 167 -1.15 12.43 5.47
N VAL A 168 -1.40 13.08 6.60
CA VAL A 168 -0.82 12.72 7.91
C VAL A 168 -1.88 12.23 8.87
N HIS A 169 -3.02 12.93 8.96
CA HIS A 169 -4.12 12.56 9.84
C HIS A 169 -5.18 11.81 9.05
N TRP A 170 -5.45 10.55 9.44
CA TRP A 170 -6.34 9.65 8.72
C TRP A 170 -7.53 9.20 9.56
N THR A 171 -8.73 9.28 8.99
CA THR A 171 -9.96 8.72 9.55
C THR A 171 -10.32 7.43 8.82
N VAL A 172 -10.26 6.30 9.52
CA VAL A 172 -10.62 4.99 8.96
C VAL A 172 -12.14 4.84 8.88
N ASN A 173 -12.65 4.39 7.74
CA ASN A 173 -14.03 3.94 7.63
C ASN A 173 -14.19 2.59 8.36
N PRO A 174 -15.06 2.48 9.37
CA PRO A 174 -15.15 1.27 10.19
C PRO A 174 -15.64 0.05 9.40
N GLU A 175 -16.47 0.27 8.38
CA GLU A 175 -16.93 -0.79 7.49
C GLU A 175 -16.00 -0.94 6.27
N PRO A 176 -15.61 -2.17 5.92
CA PRO A 176 -14.84 -2.43 4.71
C PRO A 176 -15.57 -1.97 3.45
N LEU A 177 -14.81 -1.43 2.50
CA LEU A 177 -15.27 -1.24 1.13
C LEU A 177 -15.68 -2.58 0.50
N TYR A 178 -14.93 -3.65 0.83
CA TYR A 178 -15.23 -5.00 0.39
C TYR A 178 -14.79 -6.03 1.43
N LYS A 179 -15.72 -6.91 1.82
CA LYS A 179 -15.48 -7.94 2.85
C LYS A 179 -14.94 -9.22 2.21
N ALA A 180 -13.98 -9.88 2.86
CA ALA A 180 -13.61 -11.25 2.51
C ALA A 180 -14.85 -12.15 2.46
N GLY A 181 -14.90 -13.06 1.48
CA GLY A 181 -16.06 -13.90 1.20
C GLY A 181 -17.19 -13.19 0.47
N GLY A 182 -16.99 -11.95 0.02
CA GLY A 182 -17.97 -11.22 -0.79
C GLY A 182 -18.17 -11.78 -2.19
N ASN A 183 -17.26 -12.62 -2.71
CA ASN A 183 -17.39 -13.20 -4.03
C ASN A 183 -18.23 -14.50 -3.96
N PRO A 184 -19.35 -14.59 -4.71
CA PRO A 184 -20.28 -15.72 -4.60
C PRO A 184 -19.68 -17.07 -5.00
N SER A 185 -18.60 -17.09 -5.78
CA SER A 185 -17.91 -18.34 -6.15
C SER A 185 -17.00 -18.90 -5.05
N GLY A 186 -16.79 -18.15 -3.96
CA GLY A 186 -15.84 -18.48 -2.91
C GLY A 186 -14.38 -18.15 -3.25
N LEU A 187 -14.14 -17.38 -4.32
CA LEU A 187 -12.82 -16.97 -4.80
C LEU A 187 -11.97 -16.31 -3.70
N ASP A 188 -12.59 -15.49 -2.85
CA ASP A 188 -11.96 -14.75 -1.76
C ASP A 188 -12.53 -15.13 -0.39
N LYS A 189 -13.03 -16.37 -0.24
CA LYS A 189 -13.66 -16.88 0.98
C LYS A 189 -12.84 -16.62 2.25
N LYS A 190 -11.50 -16.61 2.14
CA LYS A 190 -10.59 -16.36 3.26
C LYS A 190 -10.14 -14.90 3.31
N TYR A 191 -9.61 -14.36 2.21
CA TYR A 191 -9.02 -13.01 2.17
C TYR A 191 -9.37 -12.26 0.88
N ALA A 192 -9.73 -10.99 1.01
CA ALA A 192 -9.81 -10.01 -0.07
C ALA A 192 -8.97 -8.79 0.33
N HIS A 193 -7.79 -8.63 -0.24
CA HIS A 193 -6.78 -7.67 0.25
C HIS A 193 -5.82 -7.24 -0.87
N LYS A 194 -4.94 -6.26 -0.60
CA LYS A 194 -3.90 -5.74 -1.52
C LYS A 194 -4.45 -5.30 -2.88
N ILE A 195 -4.76 -4.01 -3.01
CA ILE A 195 -5.48 -3.50 -4.17
C ILE A 195 -4.57 -2.83 -5.19
N SER A 196 -5.01 -2.84 -6.45
CA SER A 196 -4.58 -1.92 -7.51
C SER A 196 -5.81 -1.38 -8.21
N LEU A 197 -5.90 -0.06 -8.35
CA LEU A 197 -7.08 0.62 -8.88
C LEU A 197 -6.76 1.34 -10.19
N VAL A 198 -7.60 1.12 -11.19
CA VAL A 198 -7.53 1.79 -12.50
C VAL A 198 -8.90 2.35 -12.87
N TRP A 199 -8.93 3.59 -13.35
CA TRP A 199 -10.12 4.19 -13.97
C TRP A 199 -10.02 4.07 -15.49
N ASN A 200 -11.07 3.54 -16.12
CA ASN A 200 -11.21 3.56 -17.57
C ASN A 200 -12.22 4.65 -17.96
N PRO A 201 -11.79 5.74 -18.61
CA PRO A 201 -12.69 6.80 -19.04
C PRO A 201 -13.59 6.40 -20.21
N ALA A 202 -13.18 5.44 -21.04
CA ALA A 202 -13.95 5.05 -22.24
C ALA A 202 -15.30 4.41 -21.89
N ASN A 203 -15.36 3.74 -20.75
CA ASN A 203 -16.58 3.13 -20.23
C ASN A 203 -16.89 3.58 -18.80
N GLU A 204 -16.30 4.68 -18.32
CA GLU A 204 -16.56 5.22 -16.98
C GLU A 204 -16.60 4.17 -15.86
N THR A 205 -15.59 3.29 -15.79
CA THR A 205 -15.53 2.17 -14.83
C THR A 205 -14.23 2.17 -14.04
N TYR A 206 -14.33 1.96 -12.73
CA TYR A 206 -13.19 1.56 -11.91
C TYR A 206 -12.99 0.05 -11.97
N TYR A 207 -11.74 -0.35 -12.20
CA TYR A 207 -11.26 -1.72 -12.13
C TYR A 207 -10.37 -1.82 -10.90
N LEU A 208 -10.88 -2.50 -9.87
CA LEU A 208 -10.16 -2.78 -8.63
C LEU A 208 -9.67 -4.22 -8.70
N PHE A 209 -8.38 -4.38 -8.98
CA PHE A 209 -7.69 -5.66 -8.85
C PHE A 209 -7.31 -5.87 -7.39
N TYR A 210 -7.43 -7.10 -6.91
CA TYR A 210 -7.11 -7.43 -5.52
C TYR A 210 -6.58 -8.85 -5.40
N ASN A 211 -5.84 -9.13 -4.33
CA ASN A 211 -5.45 -10.48 -3.96
C ASN A 211 -6.64 -11.21 -3.29
N ALA A 212 -7.17 -12.19 -3.99
CA ALA A 212 -8.20 -13.10 -3.54
C ALA A 212 -7.58 -14.40 -3.02
N VAL A 213 -7.99 -14.80 -1.82
CA VAL A 213 -7.61 -16.10 -1.24
C VAL A 213 -8.85 -16.86 -0.83
N GLY A 214 -9.04 -18.04 -1.39
CA GLY A 214 -10.24 -18.84 -1.18
C GLY A 214 -10.06 -20.28 -1.62
N ASN A 215 -11.13 -20.86 -2.16
CA ASN A 215 -11.17 -22.26 -2.62
C ASN A 215 -10.22 -22.56 -3.78
N LYS A 216 -9.76 -21.54 -4.52
CA LYS A 216 -8.83 -21.66 -5.65
C LYS A 216 -7.38 -21.28 -5.32
N GLY A 217 -7.02 -21.19 -4.05
CA GLY A 217 -5.69 -20.75 -3.62
C GLY A 217 -5.58 -19.23 -3.54
N ARG A 218 -4.40 -18.68 -3.89
CA ARG A 218 -4.08 -17.24 -3.84
C ARG A 218 -3.89 -16.73 -5.27
N GLY A 219 -4.66 -15.71 -5.68
CA GLY A 219 -4.61 -15.15 -7.03
C GLY A 219 -5.13 -13.71 -7.10
N ILE A 220 -5.17 -13.14 -8.31
CA ILE A 220 -5.69 -11.79 -8.53
C ILE A 220 -7.15 -11.88 -8.97
N GLY A 221 -8.05 -11.28 -8.19
CA GLY A 221 -9.45 -11.06 -8.54
C GLY A 221 -9.68 -9.65 -9.10
N LEU A 222 -10.88 -9.43 -9.64
CA LEU A 222 -11.31 -8.14 -10.18
C LEU A 222 -12.71 -7.80 -9.64
N ILE A 223 -12.85 -6.59 -9.11
CA ILE A 223 -14.12 -5.93 -8.79
C ILE A 223 -14.25 -4.72 -9.72
N THR A 224 -15.44 -4.51 -10.27
CA THR A 224 -15.74 -3.37 -11.14
C THR A 224 -16.82 -2.50 -10.52
N SER A 225 -16.74 -1.18 -10.71
CA SER A 225 -17.75 -0.25 -10.17
C SER A 225 -19.11 -0.34 -10.88
N LYS A 226 -19.16 -1.02 -12.03
CA LYS A 226 -20.38 -1.34 -12.76
C LYS A 226 -20.21 -2.65 -13.53
N PRO A 227 -21.29 -3.38 -13.84
CA PRO A 227 -21.21 -4.58 -14.66
C PRO A 227 -20.52 -4.30 -16.00
N LEU A 228 -19.62 -5.20 -16.40
CA LEU A 228 -19.02 -5.14 -17.73
C LEU A 228 -20.02 -5.68 -18.75
N ALA A 229 -20.17 -4.99 -19.89
CA ALA A 229 -20.88 -5.53 -21.03
C ALA A 229 -20.16 -6.82 -21.49
N GLN A 230 -20.95 -7.86 -21.79
CA GLN A 230 -20.45 -9.11 -22.36
C GLN A 230 -20.10 -8.93 -23.83
#